data_AF-A0A523NPY4-F1
#
_entry.id   AF-A0A523NPY4-F1
#
_cell.length_a   1.000
_cell.length_b   1.000
_cell.length_c   1.000
_cell.angle_alpha   90.00
_cell.angle_beta   90.00
_cell.angle_gamma   90.00
#
_symmetry.space_group_name_H-M   'P 1'
#
loop_
_entity.id
_entity.type
_entity.pdbx_description
1 polymer ?
#
loop_
_entity_poly.entity_id
_entity_poly.type
_entity_poly.pdbx_seq_one_letter_code
_entity_poly.pdbx_strand_id
1 'polypeptide(L)' 'MRHRMSGRKLNRTSSHRKAMFANMAAALIKHEQITTTLPKAKEMRGIVDRLITLGKRGDLHARRQA' A
#
# COMPACT_ATOMS: atom_id res chain seq x y z
N MET A 1 -10.69 24.63 -5.40
CA MET A 1 -10.65 23.27 -4.80
C MET A 1 -9.82 22.35 -5.68
N ARG A 2 -9.27 21.24 -5.13
CA ARG A 2 -8.58 20.21 -5.93
C ARG A 2 -9.62 19.25 -6.52
N HIS A 3 -9.94 19.38 -7.80
CA HIS A 3 -10.93 18.53 -8.47
C HIS A 3 -10.35 17.15 -8.81
N ARG A 4 -11.10 16.07 -8.55
CA ARG A 4 -10.82 14.67 -8.92
C ARG A 4 -9.41 14.14 -8.52
N MET A 5 -8.83 14.66 -7.46
CA MET A 5 -7.53 14.17 -6.98
C MET A 5 -7.68 12.89 -6.15
N SER A 6 -6.87 11.87 -6.48
CA SER A 6 -6.73 10.67 -5.67
C SER A 6 -5.44 10.71 -4.84
N GLY A 7 -5.44 10.00 -3.73
CA GLY A 7 -4.28 9.84 -2.86
C GLY A 7 -4.05 10.99 -1.87
N ARG A 8 -3.56 10.65 -0.68
CA ARG A 8 -3.19 11.63 0.37
C ARG A 8 -1.68 11.89 0.38
N LYS A 9 -1.28 13.15 0.53
CA LYS A 9 0.14 13.53 0.68
C LYS A 9 0.76 13.10 2.02
N LEU A 10 -0.05 12.95 3.07
CA LEU A 10 0.37 12.52 4.42
C LEU A 10 1.57 13.30 4.99
N ASN A 11 1.72 14.57 4.60
CA ASN A 11 2.86 15.44 4.94
C ASN A 11 4.22 14.79 4.71
N ARG A 12 4.36 14.00 3.64
CA ARG A 12 5.58 13.30 3.27
C ARG A 12 5.91 13.52 1.80
N THR A 13 7.19 13.38 1.45
CA THR A 13 7.65 13.31 0.06
C THR A 13 7.15 12.01 -0.59
N SER A 14 7.17 11.96 -1.92
CA SER A 14 6.72 10.77 -2.66
C SER A 14 7.57 9.53 -2.34
N SER A 15 8.89 9.70 -2.27
CA SER A 15 9.85 8.63 -1.93
C SER A 15 9.58 8.06 -0.54
N HIS A 16 9.42 8.92 0.47
CA HIS A 16 9.13 8.49 1.83
C HIS A 16 7.76 7.80 1.90
N ARG A 17 6.71 8.30 1.23
CA ARG A 17 5.42 7.59 1.20
C ARG A 17 5.54 6.18 0.61
N LYS A 18 6.29 6.02 -0.50
CA LYS A 18 6.51 4.71 -1.13
C LYS A 18 7.17 3.73 -0.16
N ALA A 19 8.27 4.15 0.49
CA ALA A 19 8.97 3.32 1.47
C ALA A 19 8.11 2.99 2.70
N MET A 20 7.38 3.97 3.23
CA MET A 20 6.49 3.78 4.38
C MET A 20 5.41 2.74 4.08
N PHE A 21 4.72 2.85 2.93
CA PHE A 21 3.68 1.90 2.58
C PHE A 21 4.22 0.50 2.28
N ALA A 22 5.40 0.39 1.66
CA ALA A 22 6.05 -0.92 1.45
C ALA A 22 6.31 -1.64 2.78
N ASN A 23 6.87 -0.93 3.76
CA ASN A 23 7.14 -1.48 5.10
C ASN A 23 5.85 -1.87 5.82
N MET A 24 4.81 -1.03 5.73
CA MET A 24 3.53 -1.32 6.38
C MET A 24 2.80 -2.50 5.72
N ALA A 25 2.85 -2.62 4.39
CA ALA A 25 2.27 -3.76 3.68
C ALA A 25 2.98 -5.07 4.06
N ALA A 26 4.31 -5.07 4.13
CA ALA A 26 5.09 -6.21 4.60
C ALA A 26 4.74 -6.58 6.05
N ALA A 27 4.61 -5.59 6.94
CA ALA A 27 4.20 -5.81 8.32
C ALA A 27 2.78 -6.39 8.43
N LEU A 28 1.84 -5.88 7.63
CA LEU A 28 0.46 -6.39 7.62
C LEU A 28 0.41 -7.84 7.12
N ILE A 29 1.15 -8.19 6.06
CA ILE A 29 1.19 -9.58 5.56
C ILE A 29 1.84 -10.51 6.59
N LYS A 30 2.88 -10.04 7.29
CA LYS A 30 3.62 -10.84 8.28
C LYS A 30 2.84 -11.07 9.58
N HIS A 31 2.11 -10.05 10.04
CA HIS A 31 1.47 -10.05 11.36
C HIS A 31 -0.05 -10.16 11.29
N GLU A 32 -0.63 -10.22 10.08
CA GLU A 32 -2.06 -10.31 9.77
C GLU A 32 -2.92 -9.10 10.22
N GLN A 33 -2.44 -8.32 11.19
CA GLN A 33 -3.07 -7.14 11.71
C GLN A 33 -2.01 -6.12 12.15
N ILE A 34 -2.25 -4.83 11.85
CA ILE A 34 -1.44 -3.72 12.34
C ILE A 34 -2.33 -2.57 12.78
N THR A 35 -1.88 -1.83 13.79
CA THR A 35 -2.55 -0.60 14.25
C THR A 35 -1.88 0.61 13.60
N THR A 36 -2.67 1.48 12.97
CA THR A 36 -2.16 2.72 12.35
C THR A 36 -3.22 3.82 12.35
N THR A 37 -2.87 4.99 11.84
CA THR A 37 -3.82 6.10 11.73
C THR A 37 -4.83 5.87 10.61
N LEU A 38 -6.07 6.27 10.83
CA LEU A 38 -7.16 6.16 9.85
C LEU A 38 -6.79 6.61 8.42
N PRO A 39 -6.15 7.78 8.19
CA PRO A 39 -5.75 8.17 6.84
C PRO A 39 -4.73 7.22 6.22
N LYS A 40 -3.78 6.67 6.99
CA LYS A 40 -2.79 5.70 6.47
C LYS A 40 -3.46 4.38 6.11
N ALA A 41 -4.37 3.89 6.96
CA ALA A 41 -5.11 2.65 6.72
C ALA A 41 -5.97 2.73 5.44
N LYS A 42 -6.70 3.83 5.24
CA LYS A 42 -7.53 4.02 4.03
C LYS A 42 -6.71 4.04 2.74
N GLU A 43 -5.53 4.65 2.76
CA GLU A 43 -4.63 4.70 1.59
C GLU A 43 -3.91 3.37 1.35
N MET A 44 -3.53 2.67 2.41
CA MET A 44 -2.84 1.37 2.31
C MET A 44 -3.71 0.28 1.69
N ARG A 45 -5.03 0.32 1.92
CA ARG A 45 -5.98 -0.69 1.43
C ARG A 45 -5.77 -1.02 -0.05
N GLY A 46 -5.75 -0.01 -0.92
CA GLY A 46 -5.58 -0.22 -2.36
C GLY A 46 -4.21 -0.80 -2.76
N ILE A 47 -3.17 -0.57 -1.95
CA ILE A 47 -1.84 -1.14 -2.18
C ILE A 47 -1.84 -2.63 -1.84
N VAL A 48 -2.37 -2.97 -0.66
CA VAL A 48 -2.41 -4.35 -0.15
C VAL A 48 -3.33 -5.22 -0.99
N ASP A 49 -4.51 -4.73 -1.37
CA ASP A 49 -5.44 -5.47 -2.23
C ASP A 49 -4.81 -5.82 -3.59
N ARG A 50 -4.02 -4.89 -4.16
CA ARG A 50 -3.27 -5.14 -5.39
C ARG A 50 -2.19 -6.20 -5.20
N LEU A 51 -1.45 -6.15 -4.09
CA LEU A 51 -0.43 -7.16 -3.77
C LEU A 51 -1.06 -8.56 -3.59
N ILE A 52 -2.18 -8.66 -2.88
CA ILE A 52 -2.93 -9.91 -2.74
C ILE A 52 -3.40 -10.42 -4.11
N THR A 53 -3.87 -9.53 -4.98
CA THR A 53 -4.32 -9.89 -6.33
C THR A 53 -3.17 -10.46 -7.17
N LEU A 54 -1.99 -9.84 -7.12
CA LEU A 54 -0.78 -10.36 -7.78
C LEU A 54 -0.34 -11.70 -7.18
N GLY A 55 -0.38 -11.84 -5.85
CA GLY A 55 -0.07 -13.09 -5.16
C GLY A 55 -0.99 -14.24 -5.57
N LYS A 56 -2.30 -13.98 -5.69
CA LYS A 56 -3.29 -14.96 -6.17
C LYS A 56 -3.06 -15.38 -7.62
N ARG A 57 -2.59 -14.47 -8.48
CA ARG A 57 -2.28 -14.77 -9.89
C ARG A 57 -1.09 -15.73 -10.03
N GLY A 58 -0.08 -15.61 -9.16
CA GLY A 58 0.95 -16.64 -8.95
C GLY A 58 2.01 -16.84 -10.06
N ASP A 59 1.86 -16.21 -11.23
CA ASP A 59 2.83 -16.33 -12.34
C ASP A 59 4.14 -15.55 -12.11
N LEU A 60 5.16 -15.83 -12.93
CA LEU A 60 6.48 -15.20 -12.81
C LEU A 60 6.43 -13.68 -13.01
N HIS A 61 5.54 -13.20 -13.87
CA HIS A 61 5.41 -11.78 -14.16
C HIS A 61 4.83 -11.03 -12.94
N ALA A 62 3.79 -11.59 -12.32
CA ALA A 62 3.18 -11.07 -11.10
C ALA A 62 4.19 -11.02 -9.95
N ARG A 63 5.02 -12.05 -9.79
CA ARG A 63 6.10 -12.06 -8.78
C ARG A 63 7.15 -10.98 -8.99
N ARG A 64 7.41 -10.57 -10.23
CA ARG A 64 8.35 -9.47 -10.55
C ARG A 64 7.73 -8.08 -10.39
N GLN A 65 6.39 -7.99 -10.41
CA GLN A 65 5.66 -6.73 -10.24
C GLN A 65 5.35 -6.40 -8.77
N ALA A 66 5.18 -7.43 -7.93
CA ALA A 66 4.90 -7.30 -6.50
C ALA A 66 6.09 -6.67 -5.75
#